data_AF-A0AB74HJS9-F1
#
_entry.id   AF-A0AB74HJS9-F1
#
_cell.length_a   1.000
_cell.length_b   1.000
_cell.length_c   1.000
_cell.angle_alpha   90.00
_cell.angle_beta   90.00
_cell.angle_gamma   90.00
#
_symmetry.space_group_name_H-M   'P 1'
#
loop_
_entity.id
_entity.type
_entity.pdbx_description
1 polymer ?
#
loop_
_entity_poly.entity_id
_entity_poly.type
_entity_poly.pdbx_seq_one_letter_code
_entity_poly.pdbx_strand_id
1 'polypeptide(L)'
;MHQIELGNDDVTVRFIIAEANRTTLKLVLARDAEMVRTADYVSFGRDLTEAYEQLSGKAQLQNESGRTILTIAFNRGRVDVSIAWGQGVTTFVTDQSYLTKTLGQIGPFE
;
A
#
# COMPACT_ATOMS: atom_id res chain seq x y z
N MET A 1 -7.54 -15.64 3.46
CA MET A 1 -7.77 -14.19 3.58
C MET A 1 -6.41 -13.52 3.59
N HIS A 2 -6.12 -12.67 2.62
CA HIS A 2 -4.83 -12.02 2.48
C HIS A 2 -4.90 -10.62 3.08
N GLN A 3 -3.91 -10.24 3.89
CA GLN A 3 -3.87 -8.96 4.59
C GLN A 3 -2.54 -8.25 4.37
N ILE A 4 -2.61 -6.93 4.24
CA ILE A 4 -1.44 -6.05 4.10
C ILE A 4 -1.46 -5.13 5.31
N GLU A 5 -0.38 -5.13 6.07
CA GLU A 5 -0.22 -4.31 7.26
C GLU A 5 0.83 -3.22 6.98
N LEU A 6 0.52 -2.00 7.40
CA LEU A 6 1.41 -0.83 7.37
C LEU A 6 1.37 -0.18 8.75
N GLY A 7 2.51 0.32 9.23
CA GLY A 7 2.51 0.99 10.53
C GLY A 7 3.87 1.48 11.00
N ASN A 8 3.85 1.95 12.24
CA ASN A 8 4.99 2.26 13.10
C ASN A 8 4.60 1.87 14.55
N ASP A 9 5.35 2.34 15.54
CA ASP A 9 5.06 2.07 16.96
C ASP A 9 3.70 2.61 17.45
N ASP A 10 3.18 3.67 16.82
CA ASP A 10 1.97 4.38 17.26
C ASP A 10 0.73 4.05 16.42
N VAL A 11 0.92 3.64 15.16
CA VAL A 11 -0.12 3.50 14.15
C VAL A 11 0.01 2.14 13.48
N THR A 12 -1.08 1.38 13.42
CA THR A 12 -1.17 0.16 12.60
C THR A 12 -2.42 0.21 11.75
N VAL A 13 -2.24 0.02 10.45
CA VAL A 13 -3.29 -0.02 9.44
C VAL A 13 -3.26 -1.38 8.75
N ARG A 14 -4.44 -2.00 8.61
CA ARG A 14 -4.60 -3.30 7.95
C ARG A 14 -5.59 -3.22 6.80
N PHE A 15 -5.12 -3.53 5.60
CA PHE A 15 -5.96 -3.74 4.42
C PHE A 15 -6.25 -5.23 4.27
N ILE A 16 -7.48 -5.53 3.88
CA ILE A 16 -7.92 -6.90 3.61
C ILE A 16 -8.21 -7.01 2.11
N ILE A 17 -7.61 -7.98 1.44
CA ILE A 17 -8.06 -8.40 0.11
C ILE A 17 -9.29 -9.30 0.33
N ALA A 18 -10.48 -8.72 0.21
CA ALA A 18 -11.74 -9.41 0.45
C ALA A 18 -12.13 -10.29 -0.74
N GLU A 19 -11.90 -9.80 -1.96
CA GLU A 19 -12.21 -10.49 -3.20
C GLU A 19 -11.09 -10.21 -4.21
N ALA A 20 -10.74 -11.21 -5.03
CA ALA A 20 -9.71 -11.10 -6.04
C ALA A 20 -10.12 -11.89 -7.28
N ASN A 21 -10.02 -11.26 -8.44
CA ASN A 21 -10.14 -11.93 -9.73
C ASN A 21 -9.03 -11.43 -10.69
N ARG A 22 -9.09 -11.85 -11.95
CA ARG A 22 -8.05 -11.54 -12.94
C ARG A 22 -7.94 -10.05 -13.27
N THR A 23 -9.00 -9.27 -13.08
CA THR A 23 -9.05 -7.86 -13.49
C THR A 23 -9.14 -6.90 -12.31
N THR A 24 -9.71 -7.34 -11.18
CA THR A 24 -10.00 -6.48 -10.03
C THR A 24 -9.73 -7.16 -8.70
N LEU A 25 -9.42 -6.32 -7.72
CA LEU A 25 -9.21 -6.63 -6.30
C LEU A 25 -10.12 -5.71 -5.49
N LYS A 26 -10.80 -6.28 -4.49
CA LYS A 26 -11.55 -5.52 -3.50
C LYS A 26 -10.74 -5.41 -2.23
N LEU A 27 -10.23 -4.21 -1.96
CA LEU A 27 -9.50 -3.89 -0.74
C LEU A 27 -10.44 -3.29 0.29
N VAL A 28 -10.40 -3.78 1.52
CA VAL A 28 -11.21 -3.28 2.63
C VAL A 28 -10.31 -2.72 3.70
N LEU A 29 -10.62 -1.51 4.16
CA LEU A 29 -10.04 -0.88 5.33
C LEU A 29 -11.16 -0.43 6.27
N ALA A 30 -11.14 -0.92 7.50
CA ALA A 30 -12.21 -0.71 8.48
C ALA A 30 -13.60 -1.12 7.92
N ARG A 31 -14.42 -0.15 7.51
CA ARG A 31 -15.77 -0.38 6.95
C ARG A 31 -15.89 -0.03 5.46
N ASP A 32 -14.87 0.60 4.90
CA ASP A 32 -14.88 1.11 3.54
C ASP A 32 -14.12 0.17 2.60
N ALA A 33 -14.66 0.00 1.40
CA ALA A 33 -14.09 -0.85 0.37
C ALA A 33 -13.69 0.00 -0.86
N GLU A 34 -12.52 -0.28 -1.40
CA GLU A 34 -12.04 0.28 -2.65
C GLU A 34 -11.87 -0.85 -3.67
N MET A 35 -12.33 -0.62 -4.88
CA MET A 35 -12.06 -1.51 -6.01
C MET A 35 -10.79 -1.03 -6.71
N VAL A 36 -9.86 -1.94 -6.95
CA VAL A 36 -8.54 -1.69 -7.54
C VAL A 36 -8.36 -2.63 -8.71
N ARG A 37 -7.76 -2.19 -9.81
CA ARG A 37 -7.43 -3.12 -10.90
C ARG A 37 -6.25 -3.99 -10.49
N THR A 38 -6.28 -5.28 -10.82
CA THR A 38 -5.18 -6.20 -10.51
C THR A 38 -3.86 -5.72 -11.10
N ALA A 39 -3.89 -5.09 -12.28
CA ALA A 39 -2.73 -4.47 -12.90
C ALA A 39 -2.16 -3.32 -12.05
N ASP A 40 -3.00 -2.42 -11.54
CA ASP A 40 -2.57 -1.27 -10.73
C ASP A 40 -1.96 -1.73 -9.40
N TYR A 41 -2.50 -2.80 -8.81
CA TYR A 41 -1.94 -3.42 -7.61
C TYR A 41 -0.56 -4.05 -7.86
N VAL A 42 -0.38 -4.74 -8.99
CA VAL A 42 0.92 -5.31 -9.37
C VAL A 42 1.95 -4.22 -9.66
N SER A 43 1.56 -3.17 -10.40
CA SER A 43 2.42 -2.00 -10.63
C SER A 43 2.84 -1.33 -9.33
N PHE A 44 1.90 -1.11 -8.41
CA PHE A 44 2.20 -0.60 -7.07
C PHE A 44 3.22 -1.47 -6.32
N GLY A 45 3.06 -2.80 -6.36
CA GLY A 45 4.01 -3.71 -5.71
C GLY A 45 5.41 -3.66 -6.31
N ARG A 46 5.52 -3.53 -7.64
CA ARG A 46 6.81 -3.33 -8.32
C ARG A 46 7.46 -2.01 -7.92
N ASP A 47 6.71 -0.90 -7.99
CA ASP A 47 7.21 0.42 -7.62
C ASP A 47 7.63 0.47 -6.14
N LEU A 48 6.92 -0.25 -5.27
CA LEU A 48 7.25 -0.35 -3.85
C LEU A 48 8.54 -1.14 -3.63
N THR A 49 8.70 -2.24 -4.36
CA THR A 49 9.92 -3.06 -4.32
C THR A 49 11.13 -2.22 -4.76
N GLU A 50 11.02 -1.53 -5.89
CA GLU A 50 12.09 -0.65 -6.39
C GLU A 50 12.41 0.49 -5.41
N ALA A 51 11.38 1.17 -4.88
CA ALA A 51 11.59 2.28 -3.95
C ALA A 51 12.23 1.82 -2.63
N TYR A 52 11.91 0.61 -2.19
CA TYR A 52 12.52 -0.01 -1.01
C TYR A 52 13.98 -0.37 -1.25
N GLU A 53 14.32 -0.99 -2.39
CA GLU A 53 15.71 -1.35 -2.72
C GLU A 53 16.60 -0.12 -2.85
N GLN A 54 16.08 0.95 -3.45
CA GLN A 54 16.82 2.20 -3.63
C GLN A 54 16.79 3.11 -2.39
N LEU A 55 15.97 2.78 -1.39
CA LEU A 55 15.66 3.64 -0.23
C LEU A 55 15.27 5.08 -0.64
N SER A 56 14.62 5.19 -1.80
CA SER A 56 14.28 6.43 -2.47
C SER A 56 13.19 6.18 -3.50
N GLY A 57 12.30 7.15 -3.70
CA GLY A 57 11.20 7.05 -4.68
C GLY A 57 9.84 6.91 -4.01
N LYS A 58 8.81 6.54 -4.77
CA LYS A 58 7.46 6.38 -4.25
C LYS A 58 6.68 5.31 -5.00
N ALA A 59 5.79 4.64 -4.28
CA ALA A 59 4.80 3.73 -4.83
C ALA A 59 3.41 4.28 -4.54
N GLN A 60 2.53 4.24 -5.55
CA GLN A 60 1.16 4.74 -5.43
C GLN A 60 0.17 3.68 -5.89
N LEU A 61 -0.84 3.43 -5.07
CA LEU A 61 -1.96 2.57 -5.43
C LEU A 61 -3.16 3.44 -5.78
N GLN A 62 -3.77 3.17 -6.93
CA GLN A 62 -4.98 3.85 -7.39
C GLN A 62 -6.17 2.89 -7.37
N ASN A 63 -7.35 3.41 -7.07
CA ASN A 63 -8.60 2.68 -7.25
C ASN A 63 -9.06 2.71 -8.72
N GLU A 64 -10.12 1.98 -9.07
CA GLU A 64 -10.65 1.91 -10.44
C GLU A 64 -11.11 3.26 -11.01
N SER A 65 -11.36 4.25 -10.16
CA SER A 65 -11.70 5.62 -10.56
C SER A 65 -10.46 6.49 -10.84
N GLY A 66 -9.25 5.95 -10.70
CA GLY A 66 -7.97 6.68 -10.84
C GLY A 66 -7.60 7.52 -9.61
N ARG A 67 -8.33 7.39 -8.50
CA ARG A 67 -8.00 8.10 -7.25
C ARG A 67 -6.87 7.36 -6.55
N THR A 68 -5.82 8.07 -6.18
CA THR A 68 -4.76 7.51 -5.32
C THR A 68 -5.31 7.25 -3.93
N ILE A 69 -5.24 6.00 -3.47
CA ILE A 69 -5.76 5.55 -2.17
C ILE A 69 -4.65 5.19 -1.17
N LEU A 70 -3.45 4.89 -1.66
CA LEU A 70 -2.26 4.67 -0.85
C LEU A 70 -1.04 5.27 -1.55
N THR A 71 -0.19 5.95 -0.80
CA THR A 71 1.13 6.41 -1.23
C THR A 71 2.14 6.04 -0.16
N ILE A 72 3.24 5.43 -0.58
CA ILE A 72 4.40 5.13 0.26
C ILE A 72 5.60 5.79 -0.41
N ALA A 73 6.23 6.75 0.25
CA ALA A 73 7.37 7.49 -0.30
C ALA A 73 8.61 7.31 0.57
N PHE A 74 9.71 6.88 -0.04
CA PHE A 74 11.00 6.71 0.60
C PHE A 74 11.84 7.97 0.40
N ASN A 75 12.28 8.53 1.51
CA ASN A 75 13.06 9.76 1.60
C ASN A 75 14.28 9.52 2.50
N ARG A 76 15.33 8.85 1.99
CA ARG A 76 16.65 8.65 2.63
C ARG A 76 16.60 8.54 4.17
N GLY A 77 16.12 7.40 4.66
CA GLY A 77 16.01 7.09 6.09
C GLY A 77 14.64 7.36 6.71
N ARG A 78 13.69 7.88 5.92
CA ARG A 78 12.30 8.10 6.30
C ARG A 78 11.36 7.51 5.27
N VAL A 79 10.24 6.97 5.71
CA VAL A 79 9.13 6.53 4.85
C VAL A 79 7.87 7.28 5.22
N ASP A 80 7.34 8.06 4.29
CA ASP A 80 6.08 8.77 4.44
C ASP A 80 4.94 7.92 3.88
N VAL A 81 3.92 7.64 4.69
CA VAL A 81 2.74 6.86 4.31
C VAL A 81 1.51 7.77 4.32
N SER A 82 0.75 7.76 3.24
CA SER A 82 -0.52 8.46 3.11
C SER A 82 -1.59 7.52 2.58
N ILE A 83 -2.72 7.47 3.28
CA ILE A 83 -3.83 6.58 3.00
C ILE A 83 -5.08 7.44 2.85
N ALA A 84 -5.58 7.55 1.63
CA ALA A 84 -6.82 8.26 1.32
C ALA A 84 -7.92 7.24 1.06
N TRP A 85 -8.73 6.95 2.08
CA TRP A 85 -9.70 5.86 2.05
C TRP A 85 -11.08 6.34 2.45
N GLY A 86 -12.11 5.98 1.67
CA GLY A 86 -13.45 6.52 1.86
C GLY A 86 -13.45 8.06 1.81
N GLN A 87 -13.80 8.70 2.93
CA GLN A 87 -13.79 10.16 3.12
C GLN A 87 -12.63 10.66 3.99
N GLY A 88 -11.78 9.76 4.49
CA GLY A 88 -10.71 10.08 5.43
C GLY A 88 -9.32 10.06 4.78
N VAL A 89 -8.40 10.79 5.38
CA VAL A 89 -6.97 10.71 5.07
C VAL A 89 -6.19 10.44 6.35
N THR A 90 -5.41 9.36 6.36
CA THR A 90 -4.49 9.03 7.44
C THR A 90 -3.07 9.15 6.90
N THR A 91 -2.24 9.93 7.58
CA THR A 91 -0.81 10.03 7.27
C THR A 91 0.02 9.68 8.49
N PHE A 92 1.14 9.02 8.27
CA PHE A 92 2.13 8.77 9.31
C PHE A 92 3.51 8.58 8.70
N VAL A 93 4.53 8.68 9.55
CA VAL A 93 5.92 8.48 9.19
C VAL A 93 6.39 7.18 9.82
N THR A 94 7.11 6.38 9.06
CA THR A 94 7.74 5.15 9.53
C THR A 94 9.16 5.04 8.97
N ASP A 95 9.86 3.97 9.27
CA ASP A 95 11.16 3.64 8.72
C ASP A 95 11.11 2.37 7.86
N GLN A 96 12.19 2.12 7.13
CA GLN A 96 12.29 0.99 6.20
C GLN A 96 12.05 -0.38 6.85
N SER A 97 12.37 -0.55 8.14
CA SER A 97 12.23 -1.85 8.82
C SER A 97 10.76 -2.27 8.96
N TYR A 98 9.86 -1.30 9.10
CA TYR A 98 8.41 -1.54 9.14
C TYR A 98 7.85 -1.97 7.78
N LEU A 99 8.52 -1.64 6.67
CA LEU A 99 8.05 -1.98 5.32
C LEU A 99 8.44 -3.39 4.88
N THR A 100 9.42 -4.02 5.53
CA THR A 100 9.85 -5.39 5.19
C THR A 100 8.68 -6.38 5.28
N LYS A 101 7.84 -6.25 6.31
CA LYS A 101 6.65 -7.09 6.48
C LYS A 101 5.61 -6.83 5.40
N THR A 102 5.35 -5.55 5.10
CA THR A 102 4.40 -5.14 4.06
C THR A 102 4.81 -5.69 2.69
N LEU A 103 6.10 -5.60 2.34
CA LEU A 103 6.63 -6.15 1.09
C LEU A 103 6.45 -7.67 1.03
N GLY A 104 6.73 -8.39 2.11
CA GLY A 104 6.52 -9.83 2.18
C GLY A 104 5.04 -10.23 2.05
N GLN A 105 4.12 -9.37 2.46
CA GLN A 105 2.68 -9.58 2.29
C GLN A 105 2.25 -9.29 0.86
N ILE A 106 2.62 -8.14 0.29
CA ILE A 106 2.29 -7.78 -1.09
C ILE A 106 2.87 -8.79 -2.10
N GLY A 107 4.03 -9.37 -1.75
CA GLY A 107 4.85 -10.21 -2.61
C GLY A 107 5.90 -9.34 -3.32
N PRO A 108 7.20 -9.64 -3.20
CA PRO A 108 8.20 -8.96 -4.02
C PRO A 108 7.95 -9.28 -5.49
N PHE A 109 8.03 -8.26 -6.33
CA PHE A 109 7.90 -8.41 -7.77
C PHE A 109 9.30 -8.24 -8.39
N GLU A 110 9.88 -9.35 -8.86
CA GLU A 110 11.09 -9.37 -9.70
C GLU A 110 10.79 -8.92 -11.15
#